data_AF-A0A8S3UD67-F1
#
_entry.id   AF-A0A8S3UD67-F1
#
_cell.length_a   1.000
_cell.length_b   1.000
_cell.length_c   1.000
_cell.angle_alpha   90.00
_cell.angle_beta   90.00
_cell.angle_gamma   90.00
#
_symmetry.space_group_name_H-M   'P 1'
#
loop_
_entity.id
_entity.type
_entity.pdbx_description
1 polymer ?
#
loop_
_entity_poly.entity_id
_entity_poly.type
_entity_poly.pdbx_seq_one_letter_code
_entity_poly.pdbx_strand_id
1 'polypeptide(L)'
;MSYKRGVEAMELNVQSLEVEKFESMRQSFETDMKNLKEKQLLLEKHDRKYNALVYGMPEKSDENIWKVIDDLMINYLKMEKPKAESFPFANAHRIPARQNSGEKKRPNPIIIRFIHYADKELFLSHGSHLAGKNIRIVDDLPPCMKEARNELAKIAYKIRSDEKLKTRIRHLGVTVILETRTSSRDQWHIRKQFRCC
;
A
#
# COMPACT_ATOMS: atom_id res chain seq x y z
N MET A 1 -23.34 64.12 9.45
CA MET A 1 -22.59 63.06 10.17
C MET A 1 -23.27 61.68 10.15
N SER A 2 -24.61 61.58 10.07
CA SER A 2 -25.33 60.29 10.11
C SER A 2 -25.11 59.39 8.86
N TYR A 3 -25.04 59.98 7.66
CA TYR A 3 -24.92 59.21 6.41
C TYR A 3 -23.58 58.47 6.26
N LYS A 4 -22.45 59.09 6.65
CA LYS A 4 -21.11 58.48 6.56
C LYS A 4 -20.98 57.23 7.45
N ARG A 5 -21.55 57.27 8.67
CA ARG A 5 -21.56 56.12 9.58
C ARG A 5 -22.39 54.95 9.04
N GLY A 6 -23.47 55.25 8.30
CA GLY A 6 -24.30 54.22 7.66
C GLY A 6 -23.54 53.51 6.53
N VAL A 7 -22.79 54.26 5.72
CA VAL A 7 -21.97 53.70 4.63
C VAL A 7 -20.82 52.85 5.19
N GLU A 8 -20.08 53.35 6.20
CA GLU A 8 -19.00 52.59 6.84
C GLU A 8 -19.50 51.27 7.48
N ALA A 9 -20.65 51.28 8.14
CA ALA A 9 -21.25 50.07 8.69
C ALA A 9 -21.68 49.07 7.59
N MET A 10 -22.12 49.58 6.44
CA MET A 10 -22.50 48.75 5.30
C MET A 10 -21.28 48.13 4.62
N GLU A 11 -20.19 48.87 4.48
CA GLU A 11 -18.91 48.39 3.95
C GLU A 11 -18.30 47.30 4.86
N LEU A 12 -18.32 47.49 6.18
CA LEU A 12 -17.85 46.48 7.14
C LEU A 12 -18.67 45.19 7.06
N ASN A 13 -20.00 45.30 6.91
CA ASN A 13 -20.88 44.15 6.76
C ASN A 13 -20.66 43.42 5.42
N VAL A 14 -20.41 44.15 4.34
CA VAL A 14 -20.07 43.54 3.04
C VAL A 14 -18.73 42.80 3.14
N GLN A 15 -17.72 43.40 3.76
CA GLN A 15 -16.43 42.74 3.99
C GLN A 15 -16.56 41.49 4.85
N SER A 16 -17.35 41.51 5.93
CA SER A 16 -17.55 40.33 6.77
C SER A 16 -18.28 39.20 6.03
N LEU A 17 -19.29 39.53 5.22
CA LEU A 17 -20.00 38.56 4.39
C LEU A 17 -19.11 37.95 3.31
N GLU A 18 -18.20 38.74 2.72
CA GLU A 18 -17.21 38.24 1.77
C GLU A 18 -16.24 37.26 2.45
N VAL A 19 -15.74 37.58 3.65
CA VAL A 19 -14.85 36.70 4.42
C VAL A 19 -15.55 35.37 4.76
N GLU A 20 -16.79 35.40 5.26
CA GLU A 20 -17.56 34.17 5.56
C GLU A 20 -17.78 33.32 4.30
N LYS A 21 -18.04 33.96 3.16
CA LYS A 21 -18.19 33.26 1.87
C LYS A 21 -16.86 32.64 1.41
N PHE A 22 -15.73 33.32 1.61
CA PHE A 22 -14.41 32.75 1.31
C PHE A 22 -14.06 31.59 2.24
N GLU A 23 -14.39 31.68 3.53
CA GLU A 23 -14.13 30.60 4.49
C GLU A 23 -14.97 29.36 4.19
N SER A 24 -16.27 29.52 3.91
CA SER A 24 -17.14 28.41 3.51
C SER A 24 -16.67 27.76 2.20
N MET A 25 -16.28 28.56 1.21
CA MET A 25 -15.70 28.06 -0.04
C MET A 25 -14.39 27.29 0.19
N ARG A 26 -13.51 27.81 1.06
CA ARG A 26 -12.26 27.14 1.43
C ARG A 26 -12.54 25.79 2.11
N GLN A 27 -13.48 25.73 3.05
CA GLN A 27 -13.86 24.48 3.72
C GLN A 27 -14.46 23.47 2.73
N SER A 28 -15.27 23.93 1.77
CA SER A 28 -15.78 23.09 0.68
C SER A 28 -14.63 22.53 -0.16
N PHE A 29 -13.68 23.36 -0.58
CA PHE A 29 -12.53 22.91 -1.37
C PHE A 29 -11.63 21.94 -0.59
N GLU A 30 -11.38 22.19 0.69
CA GLU A 30 -10.60 21.28 1.54
C GLU A 30 -11.29 19.91 1.65
N THR A 31 -12.62 19.90 1.76
CA THR A 31 -13.44 18.68 1.79
C THR A 31 -13.37 17.93 0.46
N ASP A 32 -13.55 18.63 -0.66
CA ASP A 32 -13.48 18.04 -2.00
C ASP A 32 -12.08 17.48 -2.30
N MET A 33 -11.04 18.22 -1.94
CA MET A 33 -9.66 17.77 -2.07
C MET A 33 -9.39 16.49 -1.28
N LYS A 34 -9.94 16.38 -0.07
CA LYS A 34 -9.83 15.17 0.74
C LYS A 34 -10.56 13.99 0.08
N ASN A 35 -11.79 14.21 -0.38
CA ASN A 35 -12.60 13.20 -1.06
C ASN A 35 -11.94 12.71 -2.36
N LEU A 36 -11.37 13.62 -3.14
CA LEU A 36 -10.65 13.30 -4.37
C LEU A 36 -9.40 12.47 -4.10
N LYS A 37 -8.60 12.84 -3.09
CA LYS A 37 -7.41 12.06 -2.69
C LYS A 37 -7.79 10.66 -2.24
N GLU A 38 -8.86 10.52 -1.46
CA GLU A 38 -9.34 9.21 -1.02
C GLU A 38 -9.82 8.34 -2.20
N LYS A 39 -10.60 8.91 -3.12
CA LYS A 39 -11.04 8.21 -4.35
C LYS A 39 -9.86 7.80 -5.22
N GLN A 40 -8.90 8.69 -5.43
CA GLN A 40 -7.68 8.41 -6.19
C GLN A 40 -6.91 7.23 -5.57
N LEU A 41 -6.73 7.23 -4.25
CA LEU A 41 -6.04 6.17 -3.55
C LEU A 41 -6.78 4.82 -3.65
N LEU A 42 -8.11 4.83 -3.60
CA LEU A 42 -8.92 3.62 -3.80
C LEU A 42 -8.80 3.07 -5.22
N LEU A 43 -8.81 3.94 -6.24
CA LEU A 43 -8.60 3.55 -7.63
C LEU A 43 -7.21 2.95 -7.85
N GLU A 44 -6.17 3.60 -7.30
CA GLU A 44 -4.80 3.11 -7.38
C GLU A 44 -4.67 1.74 -6.70
N LYS A 45 -5.25 1.57 -5.50
CA LYS A 45 -5.29 0.29 -4.81
C LYS A 45 -6.02 -0.78 -5.62
N HIS A 46 -7.11 -0.41 -6.31
CA HIS A 46 -7.88 -1.34 -7.12
C HIS A 46 -7.07 -1.81 -8.35
N ASP A 47 -6.39 -0.91 -9.06
CA ASP A 47 -5.56 -1.28 -10.20
C ASP A 47 -4.36 -2.16 -9.77
N ARG A 48 -3.70 -1.79 -8.66
CA ARG A 48 -2.57 -2.56 -8.10
C ARG A 48 -2.98 -3.88 -7.46
N LYS A 49 -4.28 -4.14 -7.26
CA LYS A 49 -4.79 -5.32 -6.55
C LYS A 49 -4.27 -6.64 -7.16
N TYR A 50 -4.08 -6.66 -8.47
CA TYR A 50 -3.61 -7.82 -9.24
C TYR A 50 -2.08 -7.88 -9.34
N ASN A 51 -1.35 -6.93 -8.77
CA ASN A 51 0.09 -6.88 -8.84
C ASN A 51 0.72 -7.49 -7.59
N ALA A 52 1.81 -8.22 -7.77
CA ALA A 52 2.73 -8.58 -6.69
C ALA A 52 4.14 -8.08 -7.02
N LEU A 53 4.91 -7.83 -5.96
CA LEU A 53 6.29 -7.39 -6.04
C LEU A 53 7.21 -8.47 -5.51
N VAL A 54 8.25 -8.77 -6.27
CA VAL A 54 9.33 -9.68 -5.90
C VAL A 54 10.60 -8.87 -5.69
N TYR A 55 11.13 -8.91 -4.47
CA TYR A 55 12.38 -8.26 -4.10
C TYR A 55 13.50 -9.29 -3.95
N GLY A 56 14.72 -8.91 -4.30
CA GLY A 56 15.93 -9.71 -4.01
C GLY A 56 16.29 -10.77 -5.06
N MET A 57 15.54 -10.88 -6.16
CA MET A 57 15.90 -11.77 -7.27
C MET A 57 17.11 -11.23 -8.03
N PRO A 58 18.22 -11.99 -8.14
CA PRO A 58 19.44 -11.55 -8.84
C PRO A 58 19.16 -11.11 -10.28
N GLU A 59 19.82 -10.06 -10.73
CA GLU A 59 19.72 -9.55 -12.11
C GLU A 59 20.71 -10.26 -13.04
N LYS A 60 20.29 -10.50 -14.28
CA LYS A 60 21.16 -10.92 -15.38
C LYS A 60 21.03 -9.93 -16.53
N SER A 61 22.09 -9.75 -17.32
CA SER A 61 22.14 -8.74 -18.39
C SER A 61 21.16 -9.01 -19.54
N ASP A 62 20.92 -10.29 -19.85
CA ASP A 62 19.95 -10.78 -20.84
C ASP A 62 18.95 -11.72 -20.16
N GLU A 63 18.11 -11.12 -19.32
CA GLU A 63 17.20 -11.85 -18.46
C GLU A 63 15.84 -12.08 -19.13
N ASN A 64 15.48 -13.34 -19.33
CA ASN A 64 14.10 -13.70 -19.62
C ASN A 64 13.30 -13.75 -18.31
N ILE A 65 12.48 -12.73 -18.09
CA ILE A 65 11.71 -12.53 -16.86
C ILE A 65 10.71 -13.67 -16.62
N TRP A 66 10.14 -14.24 -17.68
CA TRP A 66 9.23 -15.38 -17.58
C TRP A 66 9.92 -16.60 -16.96
N LYS A 67 11.10 -16.96 -17.46
CA LYS A 67 11.89 -18.08 -16.91
C LYS A 67 12.31 -17.85 -15.47
N VAL A 68 12.56 -16.59 -15.09
CA VAL A 68 12.92 -16.22 -13.71
C VAL A 68 11.74 -16.38 -12.77
N ILE A 69 10.52 -16.11 -13.25
CA ILE A 69 9.29 -16.33 -12.50
C ILE A 69 9.01 -17.82 -12.37
N ASP A 70 9.19 -18.61 -13.43
CA ASP A 70 9.05 -20.08 -13.37
C ASP A 70 10.04 -20.67 -12.34
N ASP A 71 11.30 -20.23 -12.38
CA ASP A 71 12.33 -20.59 -11.42
C ASP A 71 11.95 -20.18 -9.99
N LEU A 72 11.44 -18.96 -9.82
CA LEU A 72 10.90 -18.47 -8.54
C LEU A 72 9.79 -19.40 -8.02
N MET A 73 8.80 -19.72 -8.86
CA MET A 73 7.66 -20.53 -8.47
C MET A 73 8.07 -21.97 -8.11
N ILE A 74 8.91 -22.61 -8.92
CA ILE A 74 9.31 -24.01 -8.75
C ILE A 74 10.35 -24.14 -7.62
N ASN A 75 11.46 -23.41 -7.71
CA ASN A 75 12.60 -23.64 -6.83
C ASN A 75 12.47 -22.91 -5.49
N TYR A 76 11.89 -21.71 -5.50
CA TYR A 76 11.81 -20.87 -4.31
C TYR A 76 10.48 -21.02 -3.56
N LEU A 77 9.36 -21.02 -4.29
CA LEU A 77 8.00 -21.14 -3.73
C LEU A 77 7.51 -22.59 -3.60
N LYS A 78 8.25 -23.56 -4.16
CA LYS A 78 7.95 -25.00 -4.07
C LYS A 78 6.58 -25.37 -4.66
N MET A 79 6.17 -24.66 -5.71
CA MET A 79 4.97 -24.99 -6.47
C MET A 79 5.24 -26.19 -7.38
N GLU A 80 4.20 -26.99 -7.64
CA GLU A 80 4.28 -28.10 -8.59
C GLU A 80 4.59 -27.57 -10.00
N LYS A 81 5.57 -28.17 -10.68
CA LYS A 81 6.04 -27.72 -12.00
C LYS A 81 4.92 -27.49 -13.02
N PRO A 82 3.96 -28.42 -13.22
CA PRO A 82 2.90 -28.21 -14.22
C PRO A 82 2.07 -26.96 -13.94
N LYS A 83 1.86 -26.65 -12.66
CA LYS A 83 1.07 -25.50 -12.22
C LYS A 83 1.86 -24.19 -12.31
N ALA A 84 3.16 -24.25 -12.07
CA ALA A 84 4.04 -23.09 -12.17
C ALA A 84 4.24 -22.65 -13.64
N GLU A 85 4.46 -23.61 -14.54
CA GLU A 85 4.67 -23.32 -15.97
C GLU A 85 3.40 -22.84 -16.68
N SER A 86 2.22 -23.27 -16.21
CA SER A 86 0.92 -22.83 -16.74
C SER A 86 0.33 -21.63 -16.02
N PHE A 87 1.12 -20.92 -15.18
CA PHE A 87 0.57 -19.90 -14.30
C PHE A 87 0.13 -18.65 -15.09
N PRO A 88 -1.14 -18.24 -15.03
CA PRO A 88 -1.63 -17.15 -15.88
C PRO A 88 -1.27 -15.78 -15.30
N PHE A 89 -0.39 -15.06 -15.96
CA PHE A 89 -0.14 -13.64 -15.68
C PHE A 89 -0.07 -12.81 -16.96
N ALA A 90 -0.53 -11.57 -16.88
CA ALA A 90 -0.67 -10.68 -18.02
C ALA A 90 0.66 -10.06 -18.42
N ASN A 91 1.48 -9.68 -17.44
CA ASN A 91 2.77 -9.04 -17.69
C ASN A 91 3.68 -9.19 -16.47
N ALA A 92 4.99 -9.21 -16.70
CA ALA A 92 5.98 -9.05 -15.66
C ALA A 92 7.21 -8.32 -16.17
N HIS A 93 7.74 -7.41 -15.36
CA HIS A 93 8.94 -6.65 -15.69
C HIS A 93 9.70 -6.19 -14.43
N ARG A 94 10.97 -5.80 -14.58
CA ARG A 94 11.72 -5.16 -13.49
C ARG A 94 11.34 -3.68 -13.38
N ILE A 95 11.14 -3.21 -12.15
CA ILE A 95 10.94 -1.81 -11.84
C ILE A 95 12.31 -1.16 -11.65
N PRO A 96 12.73 -0.20 -12.48
CA PRO A 96 13.98 0.51 -12.27
C PRO A 96 13.94 1.26 -10.95
N ALA A 97 14.84 0.91 -10.03
CA ALA A 97 15.05 1.66 -8.80
C ALA A 97 16.06 2.78 -9.06
N ARG A 98 15.78 3.99 -8.58
CA ARG A 98 16.80 5.05 -8.51
C ARG A 98 17.90 4.59 -7.57
N GLN A 99 19.11 4.44 -8.10
CA GLN A 99 20.28 4.09 -7.31
C GLN A 99 20.87 5.38 -6.75
N ASN A 100 20.96 5.48 -5.43
CA ASN A 100 21.73 6.54 -4.80
C ASN A 100 23.21 6.21 -4.97
N SER A 101 24.00 7.18 -5.40
CA SER A 101 25.45 7.05 -5.58
C SER A 101 26.11 6.64 -4.26
N GLY A 102 26.67 5.42 -4.20
CA GLY A 102 27.40 4.89 -3.04
C GLY A 102 26.77 3.66 -2.37
N GLU A 103 25.53 3.28 -2.70
CA GLU A 103 24.93 2.04 -2.17
C GLU A 103 25.30 0.82 -3.03
N LYS A 104 25.53 -0.35 -2.38
CA LYS A 104 25.67 -1.63 -3.08
C LYS A 104 24.46 -1.84 -3.99
N LYS A 105 24.71 -2.07 -5.29
CA LYS A 105 23.67 -2.29 -6.31
C LYS A 105 22.75 -3.43 -5.86
N ARG A 106 21.57 -3.07 -5.34
CA ARG A 106 20.50 -4.05 -5.06
C ARG A 106 19.80 -4.38 -6.37
N PRO A 107 19.40 -5.64 -6.59
CA PRO A 107 18.65 -6.00 -7.78
C PRO A 107 17.31 -5.24 -7.78
N ASN A 108 16.93 -4.76 -8.97
CA ASN A 108 15.65 -4.10 -9.19
C ASN A 108 14.51 -5.08 -8.90
N PRO A 109 13.45 -4.66 -8.20
CA PRO A 109 12.29 -5.51 -7.94
C PRO A 109 11.60 -5.92 -9.24
N ILE A 110 11.00 -7.11 -9.24
CA ILE A 110 10.11 -7.55 -10.33
C ILE A 110 8.67 -7.25 -9.92
N ILE A 111 7.89 -6.65 -10.82
CA ILE A 111 6.43 -6.55 -10.70
C ILE A 111 5.78 -7.57 -11.62
N ILE A 112 4.82 -8.30 -11.07
CA ILE A 112 4.04 -9.33 -11.78
C ILE A 112 2.58 -8.91 -11.70
N ARG A 113 1.90 -8.76 -12.85
CA ARG A 113 0.46 -8.50 -12.94
C ARG A 113 -0.26 -9.79 -13.30
N PHE A 114 -1.03 -10.33 -12.36
CA PHE A 114 -1.83 -11.53 -12.55
C PHE A 114 -3.13 -11.24 -13.29
N ILE A 115 -3.67 -12.24 -13.99
CA ILE A 115 -4.99 -12.13 -14.64
C ILE A 115 -6.09 -12.25 -13.60
N HIS A 116 -5.98 -13.23 -12.70
CA HIS A 116 -6.94 -13.45 -11.63
C HIS A 116 -6.36 -13.13 -10.27
N TYR A 117 -7.23 -12.60 -9.40
CA TYR A 117 -6.84 -12.25 -8.03
C TYR A 117 -6.51 -13.49 -7.19
N ALA A 118 -7.25 -14.59 -7.39
CA ALA A 118 -7.02 -15.85 -6.70
C ALA A 118 -5.61 -16.43 -6.96
N ASP A 119 -5.12 -16.29 -8.19
CA ASP A 119 -3.77 -16.73 -8.57
C ASP A 119 -2.71 -15.91 -7.84
N LYS A 120 -2.88 -14.57 -7.78
CA LYS A 120 -1.99 -13.73 -6.97
C LYS A 120 -2.01 -14.15 -5.50
N GLU A 121 -3.19 -14.42 -4.92
CA GLU A 121 -3.27 -14.85 -3.52
C GLU A 121 -2.60 -16.19 -3.27
N LEU A 122 -2.73 -17.14 -4.20
CA LEU A 122 -2.03 -18.42 -4.17
C LEU A 122 -0.51 -18.22 -4.27
N PHE A 123 -0.04 -17.35 -5.16
CA PHE A 123 1.37 -17.00 -5.28
C PHE A 123 1.92 -16.43 -3.96
N LEU A 124 1.18 -15.49 -3.34
CA LEU A 124 1.57 -14.87 -2.07
C LEU A 124 1.52 -15.85 -0.89
N SER A 125 0.61 -16.83 -0.88
CA SER A 125 0.49 -17.81 0.21
C SER A 125 1.73 -18.71 0.33
N HIS A 126 2.45 -18.95 -0.77
CA HIS A 126 3.70 -19.71 -0.77
C HIS A 126 4.92 -18.89 -0.29
N GLY A 127 4.74 -17.61 0.02
CA GLY A 127 5.82 -16.74 0.49
C GLY A 127 6.49 -17.20 1.78
N SER A 128 5.83 -18.04 2.59
CA SER A 128 6.42 -18.67 3.77
C SER A 128 7.64 -19.54 3.44
N HIS A 129 7.70 -20.15 2.25
CA HIS A 129 8.84 -20.94 1.78
C HIS A 129 10.10 -20.10 1.46
N LEU A 130 9.96 -18.77 1.47
CA LEU A 130 11.08 -17.84 1.31
C LEU A 130 11.73 -17.47 2.65
N ALA A 131 11.23 -17.97 3.78
CA ALA A 131 11.82 -17.72 5.09
C ALA A 131 13.31 -18.12 5.10
N GLY A 132 14.17 -17.21 5.57
CA GLY A 132 15.63 -17.40 5.58
C GLY A 132 16.34 -17.09 4.26
N LYS A 133 15.61 -16.84 3.16
CA LYS A 133 16.17 -16.40 1.89
C LYS A 133 16.18 -14.88 1.80
N ASN A 134 17.07 -14.31 0.98
CA ASN A 134 17.12 -12.87 0.72
C ASN A 134 16.06 -12.41 -0.31
N ILE A 135 15.06 -13.23 -0.58
CA ILE A 135 13.99 -12.96 -1.55
C ILE A 135 12.69 -12.75 -0.78
N ARG A 136 11.89 -11.77 -1.19
CA ARG A 136 10.59 -11.48 -0.57
C ARG A 136 9.54 -11.23 -1.63
N ILE A 137 8.37 -11.81 -1.42
CA ILE A 137 7.17 -11.48 -2.20
C ILE A 137 6.21 -10.68 -1.33
N VAL A 138 5.64 -9.62 -1.89
CA VAL A 138 4.70 -8.75 -1.18
C VAL A 138 3.63 -8.24 -2.13
N ASP A 139 2.49 -7.85 -1.58
CA ASP A 139 1.48 -7.09 -2.32
C ASP A 139 2.05 -5.76 -2.83
N ASP A 140 1.65 -5.36 -4.04
CA ASP A 140 1.84 -4.00 -4.52
C ASP A 140 0.80 -3.07 -3.89
N LEU A 141 1.25 -2.20 -2.98
CA LEU A 141 0.39 -1.24 -2.29
C LEU A 141 0.80 0.18 -2.66
N PRO A 142 -0.15 1.12 -2.74
CA PRO A 142 0.16 2.53 -2.87
C PRO A 142 1.15 3.02 -1.80
N PRO A 143 2.00 4.01 -2.09
CA PRO A 143 3.11 4.44 -1.22
C PRO A 143 2.68 4.71 0.23
N CYS A 144 1.62 5.51 0.46
CA CYS A 144 1.14 5.80 1.81
C CYS A 144 0.73 4.52 2.57
N MET A 145 0.00 3.61 1.90
CA MET A 145 -0.43 2.37 2.53
C MET A 145 0.75 1.43 2.81
N LYS A 146 1.76 1.43 1.94
CA LYS A 146 3.01 0.69 2.12
C LYS A 146 3.78 1.18 3.34
N GLU A 147 3.90 2.50 3.52
CA GLU A 147 4.53 3.12 4.69
C GLU A 147 3.76 2.77 5.98
N ALA A 148 2.45 2.96 5.98
CA ALA A 148 1.59 2.61 7.11
C ALA A 148 1.71 1.12 7.48
N ARG A 149 1.74 0.23 6.48
CA ARG A 149 1.95 -1.22 6.70
C ARG A 149 3.32 -1.51 7.30
N ASN A 150 4.38 -0.85 6.83
CA ASN A 150 5.74 -1.04 7.36
C ASN A 150 5.83 -0.61 8.83
N GLU A 151 5.24 0.53 9.19
CA GLU A 151 5.18 0.98 10.57
C GLU A 151 4.40 0.02 11.46
N LEU A 152 3.22 -0.42 11.01
CA LEU A 152 2.45 -1.43 11.74
C LEU A 152 3.16 -2.77 11.84
N ALA A 153 3.95 -3.18 10.85
CA ALA A 153 4.73 -4.40 10.90
C ALA A 153 5.83 -4.36 11.97
N LYS A 154 6.48 -3.19 12.15
CA LYS A 154 7.45 -2.98 13.26
C LYS A 154 6.77 -3.11 14.61
N ILE A 155 5.59 -2.52 14.79
CA ILE A 155 4.80 -2.61 16.03
C ILE A 155 4.34 -4.06 16.26
N ALA A 156 3.84 -4.72 15.22
CA ALA A 156 3.40 -6.12 15.28
C ALA A 156 4.54 -7.09 15.63
N TYR A 157 5.79 -6.77 15.27
CA TYR A 157 6.95 -7.54 15.70
C TYR A 157 7.19 -7.41 17.20
N LYS A 158 7.17 -6.18 17.74
CA LYS A 158 7.32 -5.94 19.18
C LYS A 158 6.24 -6.64 19.99
N ILE A 159 4.97 -6.53 19.58
CA ILE A 159 3.86 -7.21 20.26
C ILE A 159 4.05 -8.74 20.29
N ARG A 160 4.52 -9.34 19.19
CA ARG A 160 4.80 -10.79 19.15
C ARG A 160 5.96 -11.19 20.05
N SER A 161 6.98 -10.33 20.17
CA SER A 161 8.14 -10.54 21.02
C SER A 161 7.77 -10.42 22.51
N ASP A 162 7.10 -9.32 22.87
CA ASP A 162 6.95 -8.89 24.27
C ASP A 162 5.69 -9.48 24.90
N GLU A 163 4.55 -9.40 24.20
CA GLU A 163 3.25 -9.84 24.71
C GLU A 163 2.88 -11.27 24.27
N LYS A 164 3.66 -11.87 23.35
CA LYS A 164 3.41 -13.18 22.74
C LYS A 164 2.01 -13.32 22.11
N LEU A 165 1.38 -12.21 21.73
CA LEU A 165 0.08 -12.19 21.07
C LEU A 165 0.21 -12.49 19.57
N LYS A 166 -0.85 -13.07 19.00
CA LYS A 166 -0.96 -13.19 17.54
C LYS A 166 -1.33 -11.84 16.96
N THR A 167 -0.72 -11.48 15.84
CA THR A 167 -0.93 -10.20 15.16
C THR A 167 -1.29 -10.40 13.70
N ARG A 168 -2.11 -9.51 13.16
CA ARG A 168 -2.50 -9.49 11.74
C ARG A 168 -2.63 -8.03 11.28
N ILE A 169 -2.21 -7.77 10.05
CA ILE A 169 -2.46 -6.48 9.39
C ILE A 169 -3.55 -6.68 8.32
N ARG A 170 -4.57 -5.82 8.33
CA ARG A 170 -5.66 -5.79 7.37
C ARG A 170 -5.71 -4.45 6.64
N HIS A 171 -6.23 -4.47 5.42
CA HIS A 171 -6.50 -3.26 4.65
C HIS A 171 -8.03 -3.13 4.47
N LEU A 172 -8.64 -2.09 5.04
CA LEU A 172 -10.06 -1.75 4.86
C LEU A 172 -10.16 -0.40 4.19
N GLY A 173 -10.61 -0.35 2.92
CA GLY A 173 -10.57 0.88 2.14
C GLY A 173 -9.15 1.47 2.07
N VAL A 174 -9.00 2.74 2.47
CA VAL A 174 -7.73 3.47 2.59
C VAL A 174 -7.07 3.35 3.97
N THR A 175 -7.62 2.50 4.84
CA THR A 175 -7.14 2.29 6.21
C THR A 175 -6.34 1.00 6.31
N VAL A 176 -5.19 1.07 6.98
CA VAL A 176 -4.36 -0.08 7.37
C VAL A 176 -4.52 -0.30 8.87
N ILE A 177 -4.94 -1.49 9.26
CA ILE A 177 -5.33 -1.83 10.63
C ILE A 177 -4.44 -2.97 11.14
N LEU A 178 -3.88 -2.80 12.33
CA LEU A 178 -3.22 -3.84 13.10
C LEU A 178 -4.18 -4.39 14.15
N GLU A 179 -4.47 -5.67 14.02
CA GLU A 179 -5.32 -6.43 14.94
C GLU A 179 -4.46 -7.42 15.72
N THR A 180 -4.85 -7.68 16.97
CA THR A 180 -4.20 -8.67 17.83
C THR A 180 -5.18 -9.57 18.52
N ARG A 181 -4.69 -10.72 18.97
CA ARG A 181 -5.50 -11.74 19.61
C ARG A 181 -4.65 -12.63 20.50
N THR A 182 -5.23 -13.06 21.61
CA THR A 182 -4.63 -13.95 22.62
C THR A 182 -4.59 -15.41 22.14
N SER A 183 -5.73 -16.02 21.83
CA SER A 183 -5.84 -17.44 21.47
C SER A 183 -6.30 -17.67 20.03
N SER A 184 -6.38 -18.92 19.58
CA SER A 184 -6.96 -19.31 18.29
C SER A 184 -8.49 -19.21 18.24
N ARG A 185 -9.16 -19.01 19.39
CA ARG A 185 -10.63 -18.95 19.51
C ARG A 185 -11.19 -17.55 19.80
N ASP A 186 -10.35 -16.61 20.22
CA ASP A 186 -10.81 -15.28 20.65
C ASP A 186 -11.22 -14.37 19.48
N GLN A 187 -11.71 -13.16 19.75
CA GLN A 187 -11.95 -12.19 18.71
C GLN A 187 -10.68 -11.39 18.37
N TRP A 188 -10.62 -10.84 17.16
CA TRP A 188 -9.55 -9.92 16.77
C TRP A 188 -9.85 -8.53 17.31
N HIS A 189 -8.90 -7.94 18.02
CA HIS A 189 -9.03 -6.60 18.59
C HIS A 189 -8.12 -5.62 17.86
N ILE A 190 -8.66 -4.48 17.47
CA ILE A 190 -7.88 -3.40 16.85
C ILE A 190 -6.93 -2.83 17.90
N ARG A 191 -5.62 -2.84 17.60
CA ARG A 191 -4.60 -2.17 18.42
C ARG A 191 -4.21 -0.82 17.87
N LYS A 192 -4.07 -0.71 16.55
CA LYS A 192 -3.68 0.53 15.89
C LYS A 192 -4.22 0.56 14.47
N GLN A 193 -4.57 1.75 14.00
CA GLN A 193 -5.00 1.97 12.63
C GLN A 193 -4.38 3.25 12.07
N PHE A 194 -4.13 3.25 10.77
CA PHE A 194 -3.66 4.41 10.02
C PHE A 194 -4.57 4.62 8.82
N ARG A 195 -5.06 5.85 8.66
CA ARG A 195 -5.85 6.27 7.50
C ARG A 195 -4.97 7.19 6.64
N CYS A 196 -4.85 6.87 5.36
CA CYS A 196 -3.95 7.57 4.46
C CYS A 196 -4.48 8.90 3.91
N CYS A 197 -5.79 9.17 4.03
CA CYS A 197 -6.46 10.38 3.55
C CYS A 197 -7.59 10.78 4.50
#